data_AF-H1YY07-F1
#
_entry.id   AF-H1YY07-F1
#
_cell.length_a   1.000
_cell.length_b   1.000
_cell.length_c   1.000
_cell.angle_alpha   90.00
_cell.angle_beta   90.00
_cell.angle_gamma   90.00
#
_symmetry.space_group_name_H-M   'P 1'
#
loop_
_entity.id
_entity.type
_entity.pdbx_description
1 polymer ?
#
loop_
_entity_poly.entity_id
_entity_poly.type
_entity_poly.pdbx_seq_one_letter_code
_entity_poly.pdbx_strand_id
1 'polypeptide(L)'
;MTQKNKKSILGIATVSAVLLMLMLCITPVSATDTFSSYKQIYVPVGNDAGARFDHFGNETYYYIFTKSGGGLNSIHISDNYSDYEGDVYSNKGNSGTFYITDTSTDTQYHDDAILMFAVPNSDYLNNEFMSLTVTTSGYQWTPTGDGLKPSNPGSYQANYFSETFDTSDFLGGTSSWRPSSLSNYPVYNNQNVSAGEEFKFIFIDLNLGTLNDTAQSLTNYGAVKVDYTISDYNGDAVFDAYAYCNQSKRGQGVSWTNKLSDILGGNSCWTIDF
;
A
#
# COMPACT_ATOMS: atom_id res chain seq x y z
N MET A 1 52.01 46.47 -9.46
CA MET A 1 50.66 45.92 -9.69
C MET A 1 49.62 46.97 -9.35
N THR A 2 48.90 47.43 -10.37
CA THR A 2 47.92 48.52 -10.31
C THR A 2 46.71 48.13 -9.47
N GLN A 3 46.16 49.08 -8.71
CA GLN A 3 45.03 48.92 -7.78
C GLN A 3 43.79 48.23 -8.41
N LYS A 4 43.66 48.29 -9.74
CA LYS A 4 42.63 47.63 -10.56
C LYS A 4 42.73 46.10 -10.54
N ASN A 5 43.94 45.52 -10.47
CA ASN A 5 44.15 44.06 -10.46
C ASN A 5 43.76 43.42 -9.12
N LYS A 6 43.87 44.14 -8.00
CA LYS A 6 43.49 43.62 -6.67
C LYS A 6 41.98 43.46 -6.51
N LYS A 7 41.18 44.39 -7.07
CA LYS A 7 39.71 44.31 -7.03
C LYS A 7 39.17 43.15 -7.88
N SER A 8 39.79 42.88 -9.03
CA SER A 8 39.41 41.77 -9.91
C SER A 8 39.68 40.40 -9.28
N ILE A 9 40.83 40.22 -8.62
CA ILE A 9 41.20 38.95 -7.98
C ILE A 9 40.34 38.70 -6.73
N LEU A 10 40.03 39.75 -5.97
CA LEU A 10 39.16 39.64 -4.79
C LEU A 10 37.71 39.31 -5.17
N GLY A 11 37.19 39.89 -6.26
CA GLY A 11 35.84 39.59 -6.76
C GLY A 11 35.69 38.13 -7.21
N ILE A 12 36.68 37.58 -7.92
CA ILE A 12 36.68 36.19 -8.37
C ILE A 12 36.82 35.22 -7.19
N ALA A 13 37.70 35.50 -6.23
CA ALA A 13 37.86 34.66 -5.04
C ALA A 13 36.60 34.62 -4.15
N THR A 14 35.86 35.73 -4.07
CA THR A 14 34.63 35.82 -3.27
C THR A 14 33.47 35.05 -3.91
N VAL A 15 33.33 35.11 -5.25
CA VAL A 15 32.31 34.35 -5.99
C VAL A 15 32.58 32.84 -5.92
N SER A 16 33.84 32.41 -6.04
CA SER A 16 34.21 30.99 -5.90
C SER A 16 34.02 30.46 -4.48
N ALA A 17 34.26 31.26 -3.44
CA ALA A 17 34.01 30.85 -2.05
C ALA A 17 32.51 30.69 -1.75
N VAL A 18 31.65 31.55 -2.32
CA VAL A 18 30.19 31.43 -2.21
C VAL A 18 29.68 30.20 -2.96
N LEU A 19 30.21 29.90 -4.17
CA LEU A 19 29.84 28.69 -4.91
C LEU A 19 30.29 27.40 -4.20
N LEU A 20 31.47 27.39 -3.56
CA LEU A 20 31.94 26.24 -2.78
C LEU A 20 31.13 26.04 -1.49
N MET A 21 30.69 27.12 -0.82
CA MET A 21 29.81 27.02 0.35
C MET A 21 28.39 26.54 -0.03
N LEU A 22 27.87 26.93 -1.20
CA LEU A 22 26.58 26.43 -1.70
C LEU A 22 26.62 24.93 -2.06
N MET A 23 27.79 24.40 -2.48
CA MET A 23 27.96 22.95 -2.71
C MET A 23 28.12 22.12 -1.42
N LEU A 24 28.43 22.75 -0.28
CA LEU A 24 28.69 22.05 1.00
C LEU A 24 27.45 21.92 1.90
N CYS A 25 26.28 22.36 1.45
CA CYS A 25 25.04 22.29 2.24
C CYS A 25 24.02 21.27 1.71
N ILE A 26 24.37 20.42 0.75
CA ILE A 26 23.55 19.24 0.44
C ILE A 26 23.94 18.15 1.43
N THR A 27 23.51 18.30 2.69
CA THR A 27 23.39 17.12 3.54
C THR A 27 22.41 16.19 2.83
N PRO A 28 22.71 14.90 2.62
CA PRO A 28 21.66 13.98 2.22
C PRO A 28 20.58 14.11 3.29
N VAL A 29 19.41 14.59 2.90
CA VAL A 29 18.21 14.38 3.71
C VAL A 29 18.09 12.87 3.75
N SER A 30 18.48 12.24 4.86
CA SER A 30 18.07 10.88 5.13
C SER A 30 16.56 10.88 4.97
N ALA A 31 16.05 10.08 4.03
CA ALA A 31 14.63 9.81 3.97
C ALA A 31 14.20 9.42 5.37
N THR A 32 13.24 10.15 5.94
CA THR A 32 12.60 9.73 7.18
C THR A 32 11.97 8.36 6.93
N ASP A 33 12.01 7.42 7.88
CA ASP A 33 11.29 6.16 7.70
C ASP A 33 9.78 6.44 7.59
N THR A 34 9.11 5.84 6.60
CA THR A 34 7.65 5.95 6.44
C THR A 34 6.89 5.34 7.62
N PHE A 35 7.45 4.29 8.22
CA PHE A 35 6.81 3.54 9.29
C PHE A 35 7.65 3.59 10.56
N SER A 36 7.02 3.85 11.70
CA SER A 36 7.70 3.88 13.01
C SER A 36 8.04 2.48 13.57
N SER A 37 7.41 1.44 13.04
CA SER A 37 7.60 0.03 13.40
C SER A 37 6.92 -0.86 12.34
N TYR A 38 7.29 -2.14 12.25
CA TYR A 38 6.68 -3.08 11.29
C TYR A 38 5.27 -3.57 11.69
N LYS A 39 4.88 -3.33 12.95
CA LYS A 39 3.57 -3.67 13.51
C LYS A 39 3.22 -2.72 14.65
N GLN A 40 1.95 -2.72 15.04
CA GLN A 40 1.38 -1.87 16.08
C GLN A 40 1.62 -0.39 15.79
N ILE A 41 1.28 -0.01 14.56
CA ILE A 41 1.45 1.34 14.02
C ILE A 41 0.14 1.88 13.46
N TYR A 42 0.06 3.20 13.41
CA TYR A 42 -1.00 3.93 12.73
C TYR A 42 -0.52 4.28 11.33
N VAL A 43 -1.25 3.84 10.31
CA VAL A 43 -0.93 4.08 8.91
C VAL A 43 -2.04 4.96 8.33
N PRO A 44 -1.72 6.19 7.88
CA PRO A 44 -2.71 7.04 7.22
C PRO A 44 -3.04 6.50 5.83
N VAL A 45 -4.23 6.83 5.37
CA VAL A 45 -4.68 6.52 4.01
C VAL A 45 -4.57 7.76 3.12
N GLY A 46 -4.45 7.55 1.80
CA GLY A 46 -4.46 8.63 0.81
C GLY A 46 -5.85 9.12 0.44
N ASN A 47 -6.92 8.51 0.97
CA ASN A 47 -8.29 8.89 0.63
C ASN A 47 -8.63 10.32 1.08
N ASP A 48 -9.27 11.10 0.20
CA ASP A 48 -9.79 12.45 0.46
C ASP A 48 -10.72 12.51 1.69
N ALA A 49 -11.49 11.45 1.93
CA ALA A 49 -12.41 11.33 3.06
C ALA A 49 -11.75 10.77 4.33
N GLY A 50 -10.46 10.45 4.28
CA GLY A 50 -9.74 9.72 5.32
C GLY A 50 -10.18 8.26 5.46
N ALA A 51 -9.68 7.61 6.51
CA ALA A 51 -10.00 6.21 6.80
C ALA A 51 -11.48 6.05 7.23
N ARG A 52 -12.20 5.10 6.61
CA ARG A 52 -13.59 4.74 6.98
C ARG A 52 -13.70 4.36 8.45
N PHE A 53 -12.71 3.61 8.95
CA PHE A 53 -12.61 3.19 10.34
C PHE A 53 -11.56 3.99 11.12
N ASP A 54 -11.69 5.33 11.11
CA ASP A 54 -10.85 6.24 11.91
C ASP A 54 -11.25 6.26 13.41
N HIS A 55 -10.81 5.24 14.13
CA HIS A 55 -11.11 5.08 15.55
C HIS A 55 -10.36 6.09 16.44
N PHE A 56 -9.34 6.74 15.90
CA PHE A 56 -8.41 7.57 16.67
C PHE A 56 -8.50 9.06 16.30
N GLY A 57 -9.34 9.41 15.33
CA GLY A 57 -9.54 10.79 14.88
C GLY A 57 -8.31 11.37 14.19
N ASN A 58 -7.52 10.52 13.54
CA ASN A 58 -6.25 10.87 12.90
C ASN A 58 -6.13 10.30 11.48
N GLU A 59 -7.26 9.93 10.86
CA GLU A 59 -7.35 9.44 9.48
C GLU A 59 -6.50 8.19 9.21
N THR A 60 -6.25 7.37 10.25
CA THR A 60 -5.41 6.18 10.14
C THR A 60 -6.15 4.87 10.44
N TYR A 61 -5.62 3.80 9.85
CA TYR A 61 -5.86 2.45 10.31
C TYR A 61 -4.78 2.02 11.32
N TYR A 62 -5.20 1.29 12.36
CA TYR A 62 -4.27 0.67 13.31
C TYR A 62 -3.88 -0.74 12.86
N TYR A 63 -2.61 -0.90 12.47
CA TYR A 63 -2.01 -2.16 12.01
C TYR A 63 -1.51 -2.95 13.22
N ILE A 64 -2.38 -3.74 13.82
CA ILE A 64 -2.18 -4.28 15.17
C ILE A 64 -1.29 -5.53 15.23
N PHE A 65 -1.20 -6.32 14.15
CA PHE A 65 -0.45 -7.58 14.00
C PHE A 65 0.16 -8.16 15.30
N THR A 66 -0.65 -8.86 16.11
CA THR A 66 -0.27 -9.29 17.47
C THR A 66 0.48 -10.62 17.52
N LYS A 67 0.28 -11.50 16.53
CA LYS A 67 0.86 -12.85 16.48
C LYS A 67 1.90 -12.91 15.37
N SER A 68 3.16 -13.20 15.73
CA SER A 68 4.24 -13.42 14.75
C SER A 68 3.85 -14.51 13.74
N GLY A 69 4.00 -14.21 12.45
CA GLY A 69 3.60 -15.08 11.33
C GLY A 69 2.08 -15.25 11.17
N GLY A 70 1.26 -14.54 11.94
CA GLY A 70 -0.19 -14.52 11.80
C GLY A 70 -0.67 -13.52 10.75
N GLY A 71 -1.85 -13.77 10.19
CA GLY A 71 -2.52 -12.84 9.27
C GLY A 71 -2.06 -12.94 7.82
N LEU A 72 -1.21 -13.89 7.47
CA LEU A 72 -0.57 -13.96 6.16
C LEU A 72 -1.22 -14.94 5.17
N ASN A 73 -2.30 -15.63 5.53
CA ASN A 73 -2.82 -16.75 4.73
C ASN A 73 -4.33 -16.61 4.39
N SER A 74 -4.88 -15.40 4.47
CA SER A 74 -6.33 -15.19 4.39
C SER A 74 -6.75 -14.25 3.28
N ILE A 75 -5.91 -13.27 2.96
CA ILE A 75 -6.19 -12.28 1.93
C ILE A 75 -5.26 -12.57 0.78
N HIS A 76 -5.78 -12.53 -0.45
CA HIS A 76 -4.97 -12.75 -1.64
C HIS A 76 -5.31 -11.74 -2.72
N ILE A 77 -4.40 -11.58 -3.66
CA ILE A 77 -4.64 -10.90 -4.92
C ILE A 77 -4.76 -11.95 -6.03
N SER A 78 -5.80 -11.83 -6.85
CA SER A 78 -6.09 -12.73 -7.97
C SER A 78 -6.47 -11.96 -9.22
N ASP A 79 -6.07 -12.42 -10.41
CA ASP A 79 -6.60 -11.92 -11.69
C ASP A 79 -7.98 -12.48 -12.03
N ASN A 80 -8.45 -13.46 -11.25
CA ASN A 80 -9.73 -14.10 -11.40
C ASN A 80 -10.34 -14.44 -10.03
N TYR A 81 -11.53 -13.90 -9.74
CA TYR A 81 -12.21 -14.14 -8.46
C TYR A 81 -12.45 -15.62 -8.12
N SER A 82 -12.50 -16.52 -9.12
CA SER A 82 -12.67 -17.95 -8.86
C SER A 82 -11.39 -18.64 -8.40
N ASP A 83 -10.23 -18.05 -8.69
CA ASP A 83 -8.91 -18.52 -8.27
C ASP A 83 -8.55 -17.83 -6.96
N TYR A 84 -9.31 -18.18 -5.91
CA TYR A 84 -9.36 -17.43 -4.65
C TYR A 84 -8.09 -17.51 -3.80
N GLU A 85 -7.17 -18.42 -4.09
CA GLU A 85 -5.85 -18.51 -3.43
C GLU A 85 -4.83 -17.51 -3.99
N GLY A 86 -5.18 -16.83 -5.09
CA GLY A 86 -4.32 -15.86 -5.76
C GLY A 86 -3.05 -16.46 -6.36
N ASP A 87 -2.24 -15.59 -6.96
CA ASP A 87 -0.92 -15.94 -7.50
C ASP A 87 -0.04 -14.68 -7.58
N VAL A 88 1.22 -14.87 -7.95
CA VAL A 88 2.18 -13.81 -8.24
C VAL A 88 2.00 -13.37 -9.68
N TYR A 89 1.48 -12.15 -9.84
CA TYR A 89 1.20 -11.55 -11.14
C TYR A 89 2.22 -10.48 -11.46
N SER A 90 3.15 -10.77 -12.38
CA SER A 90 4.22 -9.84 -12.76
C SER A 90 4.08 -9.28 -14.17
N ASN A 91 4.82 -8.20 -14.47
CA ASN A 91 4.82 -7.51 -15.76
C ASN A 91 3.40 -7.12 -16.23
N LYS A 92 2.56 -6.65 -15.31
CA LYS A 92 1.24 -6.15 -15.63
C LYS A 92 1.35 -4.71 -16.16
N GLY A 93 0.42 -4.31 -17.02
CA GLY A 93 0.43 -2.96 -17.58
C GLY A 93 -0.15 -1.92 -16.63
N ASN A 94 0.00 -0.64 -16.98
CA ASN A 94 -0.54 0.51 -16.24
C ASN A 94 -2.08 0.56 -16.15
N SER A 95 -2.80 -0.40 -16.70
CA SER A 95 -4.25 -0.50 -16.53
C SER A 95 -4.63 -1.97 -16.43
N GLY A 96 -5.57 -2.28 -15.55
CA GLY A 96 -6.00 -3.65 -15.37
C GLY A 96 -7.08 -3.82 -14.31
N THR A 97 -7.40 -5.08 -14.09
CA THR A 97 -8.37 -5.52 -13.10
C THR A 97 -7.77 -6.66 -12.30
N PHE A 98 -7.92 -6.61 -10.98
CA PHE A 98 -7.66 -7.74 -10.10
C PHE A 98 -8.73 -7.81 -9.00
N TYR A 99 -8.66 -8.85 -8.20
CA TYR A 99 -9.59 -9.15 -7.13
C TYR A 99 -8.83 -9.35 -5.83
N ILE A 100 -9.36 -8.80 -4.75
CA ILE A 100 -8.93 -9.12 -3.39
C ILE A 100 -9.86 -10.20 -2.86
N THR A 101 -9.34 -11.42 -2.72
CA THR A 101 -10.10 -12.62 -2.34
C THR A 101 -9.82 -12.99 -0.88
N ASP A 102 -10.74 -13.74 -0.27
CA ASP A 102 -10.68 -14.12 1.13
C ASP A 102 -10.85 -15.63 1.32
N THR A 103 -9.84 -16.26 1.90
CA THR A 103 -9.82 -17.68 2.27
C THR A 103 -9.77 -17.90 3.78
N SER A 104 -10.02 -16.86 4.59
CA SER A 104 -10.09 -16.98 6.03
C SER A 104 -11.12 -18.04 6.43
N THR A 105 -10.71 -18.93 7.32
CA THR A 105 -11.59 -19.98 7.89
C THR A 105 -12.00 -19.64 9.32
N ASP A 106 -11.28 -18.74 9.99
CA ASP A 106 -11.56 -18.29 11.34
C ASP A 106 -12.62 -17.20 11.38
N THR A 107 -12.41 -16.11 10.63
CA THR A 107 -13.40 -15.03 10.51
C THR A 107 -14.37 -15.29 9.36
N GLN A 108 -13.88 -15.71 8.19
CA GLN A 108 -14.63 -15.86 6.93
C GLN A 108 -15.10 -14.52 6.31
N TYR A 109 -14.61 -13.41 6.83
CA TYR A 109 -14.89 -12.06 6.35
C TYR A 109 -13.89 -11.05 6.91
N HIS A 110 -13.82 -9.90 6.26
CA HIS A 110 -13.17 -8.68 6.75
C HIS A 110 -14.04 -7.47 6.39
N ASP A 111 -14.21 -6.54 7.33
CA ASP A 111 -15.14 -5.40 7.19
C ASP A 111 -14.66 -4.35 6.18
N ASP A 112 -13.36 -4.32 5.91
CA ASP A 112 -12.74 -3.48 4.88
C ASP A 112 -11.49 -4.14 4.29
N ALA A 113 -11.30 -3.95 2.99
CA ALA A 113 -10.06 -4.19 2.29
C ALA A 113 -9.32 -2.88 2.08
N ILE A 114 -8.01 -2.90 2.31
CA ILE A 114 -7.12 -1.75 2.12
C ILE A 114 -6.10 -2.14 1.05
N LEU A 115 -5.99 -1.35 0.00
CA LEU A 115 -4.99 -1.53 -1.04
C LEU A 115 -3.71 -0.79 -0.67
N MET A 116 -2.59 -1.48 -0.77
CA MET A 116 -1.27 -0.86 -0.75
C MET A 116 -0.82 -0.67 -2.20
N PHE A 117 -0.44 0.54 -2.55
CA PHE A 117 0.27 0.84 -3.78
C PHE A 117 1.68 1.33 -3.41
N ALA A 118 2.71 0.73 -4.00
CA ALA A 118 4.10 1.10 -3.75
C ALA A 118 4.89 1.26 -5.04
N VAL A 119 5.80 2.22 -5.06
CA VAL A 119 6.74 2.46 -6.17
C VAL A 119 8.15 2.56 -5.62
N PRO A 120 9.19 2.07 -6.32
CA PRO A 120 10.56 2.34 -5.95
C PRO A 120 10.80 3.85 -5.84
N ASN A 121 11.57 4.27 -4.83
CA ASN A 121 11.84 5.69 -4.61
C ASN A 121 12.60 6.32 -5.79
N SER A 122 13.40 5.55 -6.54
CA SER A 122 14.00 6.01 -7.80
C SER A 122 12.95 6.41 -8.83
N ASP A 123 11.87 5.66 -8.92
CA ASP A 123 10.84 5.83 -9.94
C ASP A 123 9.89 6.94 -9.54
N TYR A 124 9.54 7.04 -8.25
CA TYR A 124 8.82 8.20 -7.70
C TYR A 124 9.48 9.53 -8.07
N LEU A 125 10.81 9.64 -7.91
CA LEU A 125 11.55 10.87 -8.20
C LEU A 125 11.55 11.27 -9.68
N ASN A 126 11.21 10.34 -10.59
CA ASN A 126 11.16 10.57 -12.03
C ASN A 126 9.74 10.75 -12.57
N ASN A 127 8.70 10.57 -11.74
CA ASN A 127 7.30 10.56 -12.16
C ASN A 127 6.46 11.56 -11.34
N GLU A 128 6.83 12.84 -11.39
CA GLU A 128 6.22 13.91 -10.55
C GLU A 128 4.71 14.15 -10.80
N PHE A 129 4.20 13.72 -11.97
CA PHE A 129 2.80 13.85 -12.38
C PHE A 129 2.03 12.53 -12.39
N MET A 130 2.60 11.48 -11.79
CA MET A 130 1.93 10.18 -11.69
C MET A 130 0.55 10.35 -11.05
N SER A 131 -0.46 9.73 -11.66
CA SER A 131 -1.78 9.56 -11.04
C SER A 131 -2.25 8.12 -11.12
N LEU A 132 -2.84 7.63 -10.03
CA LEU A 132 -3.45 6.32 -9.90
C LEU A 132 -4.95 6.50 -9.69
N THR A 133 -5.76 6.14 -10.69
CA THR A 133 -7.21 6.00 -10.50
C THR A 133 -7.52 4.58 -10.07
N VAL A 134 -8.25 4.44 -8.96
CA VAL A 134 -8.78 3.16 -8.46
C VAL A 134 -10.29 3.22 -8.46
N THR A 135 -10.94 2.26 -9.10
CA THR A 135 -12.39 2.03 -9.03
C THR A 135 -12.65 0.65 -8.44
N THR A 136 -13.49 0.56 -7.41
CA THR A 136 -13.79 -0.71 -6.75
C THR A 136 -15.26 -1.10 -6.82
N SER A 137 -15.50 -2.40 -6.83
CA SER A 137 -16.84 -2.99 -6.81
C SER A 137 -16.88 -4.20 -5.88
N GLY A 138 -17.94 -4.34 -5.09
CA GLY A 138 -17.99 -5.37 -4.06
C GLY A 138 -19.18 -5.25 -3.12
N TYR A 139 -19.01 -5.75 -1.89
CA TYR A 139 -20.03 -5.71 -0.86
C TYR A 139 -19.65 -4.75 0.26
N GLN A 140 -20.62 -3.99 0.74
CA GLN A 140 -20.48 -3.07 1.86
C GLN A 140 -21.58 -3.35 2.87
N TRP A 141 -21.20 -3.43 4.13
CA TRP A 141 -22.11 -3.64 5.23
C TRP A 141 -21.69 -2.80 6.44
N THR A 142 -22.63 -2.60 7.36
CA THR A 142 -22.33 -2.12 8.71
C THR A 142 -21.70 -3.27 9.50
N PRO A 143 -20.51 -3.10 10.11
CA PRO A 143 -19.88 -4.15 10.88
C PRO A 143 -20.79 -4.79 11.92
N THR A 144 -20.67 -6.10 12.06
CA THR A 144 -21.45 -6.85 13.04
C THR A 144 -20.96 -6.55 14.45
N GLY A 145 -21.91 -6.50 15.41
CA GLY A 145 -21.60 -6.22 16.81
C GLY A 145 -21.08 -7.41 17.61
N ASP A 146 -21.11 -8.61 17.01
CA ASP A 146 -20.78 -9.89 17.63
C ASP A 146 -19.52 -10.56 17.05
N GLY A 147 -18.86 -9.91 16.09
CA GLY A 147 -17.68 -10.43 15.41
C GLY A 147 -17.95 -11.65 14.53
N LEU A 148 -19.20 -11.84 14.10
CA LEU A 148 -19.60 -12.88 13.16
C LEU A 148 -19.66 -12.35 11.73
N LYS A 149 -19.44 -13.24 10.77
CA LYS A 149 -19.65 -12.97 9.35
C LYS A 149 -21.05 -12.38 9.13
N PRO A 150 -21.20 -11.28 8.37
CA PRO A 150 -22.51 -10.72 8.09
C PRO A 150 -23.39 -11.74 7.38
N SER A 151 -24.57 -12.01 7.95
CA SER A 151 -25.52 -12.98 7.40
C SER A 151 -26.21 -12.48 6.12
N ASN A 152 -26.26 -11.15 5.94
CA ASN A 152 -26.73 -10.49 4.74
C ASN A 152 -25.82 -9.28 4.45
N PRO A 153 -24.78 -9.45 3.61
CA PRO A 153 -23.86 -8.36 3.26
C PRO A 153 -24.47 -7.35 2.28
N GLY A 154 -25.76 -7.44 1.98
CA GLY A 154 -26.45 -6.57 1.02
C GLY A 154 -26.27 -7.02 -0.42
N SER A 155 -26.53 -6.09 -1.35
CA SER A 155 -26.38 -6.33 -2.78
C SER A 155 -24.99 -5.91 -3.26
N TYR A 156 -24.45 -6.60 -4.26
CA TYR A 156 -23.22 -6.21 -4.92
C TYR A 156 -23.34 -4.79 -5.49
N GLN A 157 -22.35 -3.95 -5.19
CA GLN A 157 -22.27 -2.56 -5.65
C GLN A 157 -21.20 -2.46 -6.74
N ALA A 158 -21.62 -2.15 -7.96
CA ALA A 158 -20.71 -1.88 -9.08
C ALA A 158 -20.24 -0.43 -9.05
N ASN A 159 -18.94 -0.21 -9.26
CA ASN A 159 -18.26 1.09 -9.24
C ASN A 159 -18.62 1.89 -7.98
N TYR A 160 -18.58 1.22 -6.82
CA TYR A 160 -19.01 1.76 -5.54
C TYR A 160 -18.13 2.93 -5.09
N PHE A 161 -16.82 2.78 -5.25
CA PHE A 161 -15.82 3.77 -4.91
C PHE A 161 -14.95 4.02 -6.14
N SER A 162 -14.61 5.29 -6.38
CA SER A 162 -13.70 5.69 -7.45
C SER A 162 -12.98 6.97 -7.06
N GLU A 163 -11.65 6.90 -6.98
CA GLU A 163 -10.82 8.03 -6.56
C GLU A 163 -9.50 8.03 -7.36
N THR A 164 -8.88 9.21 -7.47
CA THR A 164 -7.59 9.37 -8.12
C THR A 164 -6.59 9.90 -7.12
N PHE A 165 -5.49 9.17 -6.97
CA PHE A 165 -4.38 9.48 -6.09
C PHE A 165 -3.21 10.02 -6.92
N ASP A 166 -2.52 11.04 -6.45
CA ASP A 166 -1.36 11.63 -7.11
C ASP A 166 -0.10 11.55 -6.25
N THR A 167 0.95 12.23 -6.69
CA THR A 167 2.25 12.21 -5.99
C THR A 167 2.20 12.79 -4.58
N SER A 168 1.20 13.60 -4.25
CA SER A 168 1.01 14.17 -2.92
C SER A 168 0.38 13.20 -1.91
N ASP A 169 -0.27 12.14 -2.38
CA ASP A 169 -0.90 11.12 -1.53
C ASP A 169 0.08 10.07 -1.00
N PHE A 170 1.32 10.08 -1.49
CA PHE A 170 2.36 9.23 -0.94
C PHE A 170 2.69 9.64 0.49
N LEU A 171 2.83 8.62 1.34
CA LEU A 171 3.29 8.81 2.70
C LEU A 171 4.67 9.50 2.71
N GLY A 172 4.88 10.31 3.76
CA GLY A 172 6.19 10.87 4.03
C GLY A 172 7.23 9.75 4.21
N GLY A 173 8.47 10.02 3.78
CA GLY A 173 9.57 9.08 3.97
C GLY A 173 9.68 7.96 2.95
N THR A 174 10.47 6.92 3.24
CA THR A 174 10.53 5.66 2.47
C THR A 174 10.60 4.45 3.38
N SER A 175 10.43 3.24 2.83
CA SER A 175 10.79 2.00 3.52
C SER A 175 11.19 0.89 2.55
N SER A 176 12.13 0.04 2.95
CA SER A 176 12.50 -1.21 2.24
C SER A 176 11.61 -2.41 2.57
N TRP A 177 10.67 -2.25 3.48
CA TRP A 177 9.74 -3.27 3.94
C TRP A 177 8.34 -2.68 4.12
N ARG A 178 7.33 -3.55 4.25
CA ARG A 178 5.95 -3.14 4.53
C ARG A 178 5.42 -3.68 5.87
N PRO A 179 4.41 -3.04 6.49
CA PRO A 179 3.85 -3.48 7.76
C PRO A 179 3.36 -4.94 7.70
N SER A 180 3.68 -5.73 8.72
CA SER A 180 3.35 -7.15 8.79
C SER A 180 3.54 -7.70 10.21
N SER A 181 3.16 -8.96 10.44
CA SER A 181 3.47 -9.67 11.68
C SER A 181 4.95 -10.07 11.81
N LEU A 182 5.74 -9.94 10.74
CA LEU A 182 7.15 -10.26 10.66
C LEU A 182 7.97 -8.99 10.37
N SER A 183 9.16 -8.88 10.98
CA SER A 183 10.11 -7.82 10.67
C SER A 183 10.70 -8.01 9.26
N ASN A 184 11.04 -6.91 8.58
CA ASN A 184 11.62 -6.92 7.23
C ASN A 184 10.74 -7.70 6.23
N TYR A 185 9.42 -7.55 6.33
CA TYR A 185 8.51 -8.20 5.39
C TYR A 185 8.61 -7.51 4.03
N PRO A 186 8.82 -8.26 2.94
CA PRO A 186 9.08 -7.67 1.64
C PRO A 186 7.86 -6.90 1.12
N VAL A 187 8.12 -5.92 0.26
CA VAL A 187 7.14 -5.13 -0.50
C VAL A 187 6.62 -5.91 -1.70
N TYR A 188 7.43 -6.74 -2.34
CA TYR A 188 7.00 -7.60 -3.45
C TYR A 188 7.61 -9.00 -3.35
N ASN A 189 7.04 -9.95 -4.09
CA ASN A 189 7.49 -11.34 -4.05
C ASN A 189 8.96 -11.45 -4.51
N ASN A 190 9.76 -12.21 -3.75
CA ASN A 190 11.21 -12.38 -3.96
C ASN A 190 12.10 -11.13 -3.77
N GLN A 191 11.60 -10.02 -3.22
CA GLN A 191 12.46 -8.88 -2.89
C GLN A 191 13.58 -9.28 -1.92
N ASN A 192 14.81 -8.85 -2.22
CA ASN A 192 15.91 -8.90 -1.26
C ASN A 192 15.90 -7.63 -0.40
N VAL A 193 15.19 -7.65 0.73
CA VAL A 193 15.09 -6.50 1.66
C VAL A 193 16.47 -6.03 2.15
N SER A 194 17.46 -6.92 2.24
CA SER A 194 18.81 -6.54 2.69
C SER A 194 19.60 -5.75 1.65
N ALA A 195 19.12 -5.67 0.40
CA ALA A 195 19.71 -4.85 -0.64
C ALA A 195 19.44 -3.34 -0.45
N GLY A 196 18.50 -2.97 0.42
CA GLY A 196 18.20 -1.57 0.76
C GLY A 196 17.48 -0.81 -0.35
N GLU A 197 16.70 -1.51 -1.18
CA GLU A 197 15.76 -0.88 -2.10
C GLU A 197 14.62 -0.23 -1.31
N GLU A 198 14.40 1.07 -1.53
CA GLU A 198 13.47 1.88 -0.74
C GLU A 198 12.24 2.25 -1.57
N PHE A 199 11.06 2.19 -0.96
CA PHE A 199 9.77 2.40 -1.61
C PHE A 199 9.01 3.59 -1.02
N LYS A 200 8.17 4.19 -1.85
CA LYS A 200 7.10 5.13 -1.49
C LYS A 200 5.78 4.38 -1.47
N PHE A 201 4.90 4.71 -0.52
CA PHE A 201 3.65 3.98 -0.31
C PHE A 201 2.43 4.92 -0.34
N ILE A 202 1.33 4.44 -0.90
CA ILE A 202 -0.04 4.91 -0.68
C ILE A 202 -0.83 3.74 -0.09
N PHE A 203 -1.61 4.00 0.94
CA PHE A 203 -2.61 3.06 1.44
C PHE A 203 -3.99 3.61 1.13
N ILE A 204 -4.86 2.77 0.58
CA ILE A 204 -6.15 3.18 0.05
C ILE A 204 -7.23 2.33 0.72
N ASP A 205 -8.09 2.98 1.48
CA ASP A 205 -9.37 2.43 1.94
C ASP A 205 -10.27 2.18 0.73
N LEU A 206 -10.70 0.92 0.54
CA LEU A 206 -11.54 0.55 -0.59
C LEU A 206 -13.04 0.62 -0.27
N ASN A 207 -13.39 0.90 0.99
CA ASN A 207 -14.75 1.04 1.51
C ASN A 207 -15.64 -0.19 1.24
N LEU A 208 -15.02 -1.35 1.07
CA LEU A 208 -15.64 -2.61 0.70
C LEU A 208 -14.98 -3.73 1.50
N GLY A 209 -15.80 -4.62 2.04
CA GLY A 209 -15.32 -5.78 2.77
C GLY A 209 -15.14 -7.00 1.87
N THR A 210 -14.39 -7.98 2.36
CA THR A 210 -14.23 -9.28 1.71
C THR A 210 -15.03 -10.35 2.46
N LEU A 211 -15.53 -11.34 1.71
CA LEU A 211 -16.26 -12.48 2.25
C LEU A 211 -15.69 -13.76 1.66
N ASN A 212 -15.39 -14.76 2.50
CA ASN A 212 -15.12 -16.10 2.03
C ASN A 212 -16.46 -16.80 1.72
N ASP A 213 -16.95 -16.68 0.49
CA ASP A 213 -18.18 -17.34 0.04
C ASP A 213 -17.93 -18.70 -0.63
N THR A 214 -17.65 -19.71 0.19
CA THR A 214 -17.48 -21.10 -0.28
C THR A 214 -18.73 -21.67 -0.98
N ALA A 215 -19.90 -21.09 -0.75
CA ALA A 215 -21.15 -21.50 -1.42
C ALA A 215 -21.28 -20.93 -2.85
N GLN A 216 -20.39 -20.01 -3.26
CA GLN A 216 -20.35 -19.42 -4.62
C GLN A 216 -21.68 -18.78 -5.03
N SER A 217 -22.37 -18.18 -4.05
CA SER A 217 -23.69 -17.59 -4.18
C SER A 217 -23.65 -16.07 -4.40
N LEU A 218 -22.56 -15.44 -3.96
CA LEU A 218 -22.28 -14.02 -4.12
C LEU A 218 -21.57 -13.75 -5.45
N THR A 219 -21.82 -12.57 -6.01
CA THR A 219 -21.05 -12.07 -7.17
C THR A 219 -19.58 -12.01 -6.78
N ASN A 220 -18.71 -12.49 -7.67
CA ASN A 220 -17.27 -12.63 -7.44
C ASN A 220 -16.90 -13.39 -6.15
N TYR A 221 -17.79 -14.27 -5.67
CA TYR A 221 -17.61 -15.04 -4.43
C TYR A 221 -17.30 -14.18 -3.21
N GLY A 222 -17.79 -12.93 -3.19
CA GLY A 222 -17.55 -12.00 -2.09
C GLY A 222 -16.20 -11.27 -2.13
N ALA A 223 -15.44 -11.39 -3.23
CA ALA A 223 -14.21 -10.66 -3.46
C ALA A 223 -14.46 -9.18 -3.81
N VAL A 224 -13.50 -8.32 -3.46
CA VAL A 224 -13.47 -6.92 -3.91
C VAL A 224 -12.81 -6.89 -5.28
N LYS A 225 -13.53 -6.40 -6.29
CA LYS A 225 -12.98 -6.13 -7.62
C LYS A 225 -12.31 -4.76 -7.60
N VAL A 226 -11.09 -4.67 -8.12
CA VAL A 226 -10.31 -3.44 -8.24
C VAL A 226 -9.95 -3.25 -9.71
N ASP A 227 -10.45 -2.17 -10.31
CA ASP A 227 -10.00 -1.68 -11.59
C ASP A 227 -9.03 -0.52 -11.34
N TYR A 228 -7.85 -0.55 -11.96
CA TYR A 228 -6.82 0.47 -11.77
C TYR A 228 -6.37 1.06 -13.10
N THR A 229 -5.93 2.32 -13.07
CA THR A 229 -5.24 2.97 -14.17
C THR A 229 -4.18 3.92 -13.61
N ILE A 230 -2.94 3.75 -14.05
CA ILE A 230 -1.80 4.60 -13.73
C ILE A 230 -1.50 5.46 -14.96
N SER A 231 -1.61 6.78 -14.82
CA SER A 231 -1.27 7.74 -15.88
C SER A 231 0.05 8.44 -15.55
N ASP A 232 0.75 8.87 -16.60
CA ASP A 232 2.01 9.62 -16.49
C ASP A 232 3.06 8.92 -15.62
N TYR A 233 3.11 7.58 -15.74
CA TYR A 233 4.02 6.70 -15.01
C TYR A 233 4.77 5.78 -15.96
N ASN A 234 6.09 5.74 -15.82
CA ASN A 234 6.95 4.76 -16.45
C ASN A 234 7.96 4.26 -15.41
N GLY A 235 7.78 3.02 -14.95
CA GLY A 235 8.57 2.43 -13.87
C GLY A 235 7.85 1.27 -13.22
N ASP A 236 8.48 0.73 -12.19
CA ASP A 236 8.02 -0.46 -11.50
C ASP A 236 6.99 -0.09 -10.43
N ALA A 237 5.91 -0.84 -10.26
CA ALA A 237 4.96 -0.59 -9.17
C ALA A 237 4.37 -1.87 -8.60
N VAL A 238 3.91 -1.82 -7.36
CA VAL A 238 3.41 -2.97 -6.61
C VAL A 238 2.06 -2.65 -6.02
N PHE A 239 1.12 -3.56 -6.23
CA PHE A 239 -0.14 -3.63 -5.50
C PHE A 239 -0.13 -4.84 -4.57
N ASP A 240 -0.49 -4.58 -3.32
CA ASP A 240 -0.74 -5.58 -2.29
C ASP A 240 -1.99 -5.23 -1.49
N ALA A 241 -2.48 -6.15 -0.66
CA ALA A 241 -3.72 -5.98 0.08
C ALA A 241 -3.55 -6.21 1.58
N TYR A 242 -4.33 -5.45 2.34
CA TYR A 242 -4.53 -5.59 3.77
C TYR A 242 -6.02 -5.74 4.04
N ALA A 243 -6.37 -6.28 5.21
CA ALA A 243 -7.76 -6.35 5.63
C ALA A 243 -7.97 -5.98 7.09
N TYR A 244 -9.05 -5.25 7.31
CA TYR A 244 -9.50 -4.74 8.59
C TYR A 244 -10.70 -5.54 9.10
N CYS A 245 -10.70 -5.84 10.39
CA CYS A 245 -11.90 -6.28 11.09
C CYS A 245 -12.23 -5.29 12.21
N ASN A 246 -13.49 -4.89 12.28
CA ASN A 246 -14.02 -4.11 13.39
C ASN A 246 -14.01 -4.92 14.70
N GLN A 247 -14.32 -6.21 14.58
CA GLN A 247 -14.28 -7.14 15.70
C GLN A 247 -13.67 -8.47 15.27
N SER A 248 -12.64 -8.90 15.99
CA SER A 248 -12.03 -10.21 15.80
C SER A 248 -11.40 -10.72 17.08
N LYS A 249 -11.05 -12.01 17.11
CA LYS A 249 -10.27 -12.60 18.21
C LYS A 249 -8.86 -11.98 18.35
N ARG A 250 -8.41 -11.19 17.37
CA ARG A 250 -7.10 -10.53 17.32
C ARG A 250 -7.15 -9.06 17.74
N GLY A 251 -8.35 -8.54 18.04
CA GLY A 251 -8.61 -7.13 18.29
C GLY A 251 -9.25 -6.44 17.09
N GLN A 252 -9.54 -5.16 17.27
CA GLN A 252 -10.04 -4.25 16.25
C GLN A 252 -8.83 -3.63 15.52
N GLY A 253 -8.79 -3.73 14.19
CA GLY A 253 -7.66 -3.23 13.41
C GLY A 253 -7.31 -4.07 12.19
N VAL A 254 -6.27 -3.64 11.48
CA VAL A 254 -5.66 -4.37 10.37
C VAL A 254 -4.75 -5.45 10.92
N SER A 255 -5.10 -6.71 10.70
CA SER A 255 -4.33 -7.87 11.16
C SER A 255 -4.04 -8.90 10.08
N TRP A 256 -4.42 -8.63 8.83
CA TRP A 256 -4.25 -9.54 7.71
C TRP A 256 -3.66 -8.82 6.50
N THR A 257 -2.84 -9.54 5.74
CA THR A 257 -2.28 -9.10 4.46
C THR A 257 -1.98 -10.31 3.59
N ASN A 258 -1.84 -10.09 2.29
CA ASN A 258 -1.40 -11.11 1.34
C ASN A 258 0.03 -11.57 1.59
N LYS A 259 0.29 -12.84 1.26
CA LYS A 259 1.58 -13.48 1.49
C LYS A 259 2.55 -13.25 0.34
N LEU A 260 3.83 -13.11 0.66
CA LEU A 260 4.92 -13.01 -0.32
C LEU A 260 6.05 -14.03 -0.09
N SER A 261 5.85 -15.07 0.73
CA SER A 261 6.89 -16.09 0.98
C SER A 261 6.39 -17.53 1.09
N ASP A 262 7.10 -18.44 0.42
CA ASP A 262 6.64 -19.79 0.05
C ASP A 262 6.59 -20.84 1.16
N ILE A 263 6.93 -20.53 2.41
CA ILE A 263 7.10 -21.57 3.45
C ILE A 263 5.80 -22.38 3.72
N LEU A 264 4.64 -21.90 3.26
CA LEU A 264 3.34 -22.57 3.45
C LEU A 264 2.37 -22.47 2.24
N GLY A 265 2.85 -22.15 1.02
CA GLY A 265 2.01 -21.87 -0.16
C GLY A 265 1.20 -20.56 -0.09
N GLY A 266 0.54 -20.17 -1.18
CA GLY A 266 -0.43 -19.05 -1.24
C GLY A 266 0.17 -17.64 -1.36
N ASN A 267 1.29 -17.48 -2.08
CA ASN A 267 1.80 -16.13 -2.33
C ASN A 267 0.94 -15.45 -3.38
N SER A 268 0.65 -14.17 -3.15
CA SER A 268 0.01 -13.35 -4.16
C SER A 268 0.50 -11.92 -4.10
N CYS A 269 0.67 -11.31 -5.26
CA CYS A 269 0.98 -9.88 -5.42
C CYS A 269 0.70 -9.49 -6.86
N TRP A 270 0.62 -8.19 -7.11
CA TRP A 270 0.44 -7.67 -8.46
C TRP A 270 1.48 -6.59 -8.76
N THR A 271 2.35 -6.86 -9.72
CA THR A 271 3.48 -6.00 -10.04
C THR A 271 3.43 -5.49 -11.49
N ILE A 272 3.72 -4.21 -11.63
CA ILE A 272 3.85 -3.46 -12.89
C ILE A 272 5.34 -3.42 -13.25
N ASP A 273 5.69 -3.81 -14.48
CA ASP A 273 7.04 -3.70 -15.08
C ASP A 273 8.24 -4.40 -14.38
N PHE A 274 8.03 -5.11 -13.25
CA PHE A 274 9.02 -5.99 -12.56
C PHE A 274 9.34 -7.32 -13.29
#